data_AF-A0A7W8V5Z8-F1
#
_entry.id   AF-A0A7W8V5Z8-F1
#
_cell.length_a   1.000
_cell.length_b   1.000
_cell.length_c   1.000
_cell.angle_alpha   90.00
_cell.angle_beta   90.00
_cell.angle_gamma   90.00
#
_symmetry.space_group_name_H-M   'P 1'
#
loop_
_entity.id
_entity.type
_entity.pdbx_description
1 polymer ?
#
loop_
_entity_poly.entity_id
_entity_poly.type
_entity_poly.pdbx_seq_one_letter_code
_entity_poly.pdbx_strand_id
1 'polypeptide(L)'
;MGNDNGVYWYGSRLTTPQARRLAPHNDATSLQVVAGILAGIVWALGNPDAGVVEPDDIDYRTVMRVARPYLGEMIGVYDSWTPLAQRSQLFDSPCDDDPWQFLNIRVP
;
A
#
# COMPACT_ATOMS: atom_id res chain seq x y z
N MET A 1 -0.74 11.72 -3.53
CA MET A 1 0.01 12.55 -4.51
C MET A 1 -0.85 13.76 -4.82
N GLY A 2 -0.27 14.92 -5.10
CA GLY A 2 -1.03 16.11 -5.50
C GLY A 2 -1.66 16.93 -4.38
N ASN A 3 -1.29 16.69 -3.11
CA ASN A 3 -1.60 17.63 -2.03
C ASN A 3 -0.44 18.62 -1.84
N ASP A 4 -0.64 19.64 -1.01
CA ASP A 4 0.33 20.73 -0.77
C ASP A 4 1.69 20.26 -0.21
N ASN A 5 1.73 19.05 0.37
CA ASN A 5 2.94 18.43 0.93
C ASN A 5 3.63 17.47 -0.06
N GLY A 6 3.19 17.42 -1.32
CA GLY A 6 3.78 16.57 -2.37
C GLY A 6 3.22 15.15 -2.42
N VAL A 7 4.10 14.13 -2.31
CA VAL A 7 3.70 12.72 -2.25
C VAL A 7 3.79 12.21 -0.82
N TYR A 8 2.77 11.44 -0.43
CA TYR A 8 2.76 10.68 0.81
C TYR A 8 2.67 9.20 0.48
N TRP A 9 3.63 8.43 0.96
CA TRP A 9 3.59 6.98 0.92
C TRP A 9 3.29 6.44 2.32
N TYR A 10 2.32 5.54 2.42
CA TYR A 10 2.02 4.84 3.67
C TYR A 10 1.90 3.34 3.39
N GLY A 11 2.60 2.53 4.16
CA GLY A 11 2.58 1.09 3.94
C GLY A 11 3.50 0.31 4.85
N SER A 12 3.53 -1.00 4.58
CA SER A 12 4.33 -1.99 5.29
C SER A 12 5.72 -2.12 4.66
N ARG A 13 6.75 -2.13 5.51
CA ARG A 13 8.11 -2.59 5.19
C ARG A 13 8.38 -3.87 5.97
N LEU A 14 7.86 -4.97 5.44
CA LEU A 14 8.12 -6.31 5.96
C LEU A 14 9.26 -6.96 5.18
N THR A 15 10.27 -7.45 5.89
CA THR A 15 11.36 -8.23 5.28
C THR A 15 11.07 -9.73 5.36
N THR A 16 11.56 -10.50 4.39
CA THR A 16 11.42 -11.97 4.39
C THR A 16 11.97 -12.64 5.66
N PRO A 17 13.12 -12.22 6.23
CA PRO A 17 13.58 -12.75 7.51
C PRO A 17 12.63 -12.45 8.69
N GLN A 18 12.00 -11.27 8.73
CA GLN A 18 10.97 -10.97 9.74
C GLN A 18 9.76 -11.89 9.55
N ALA A 19 9.27 -12.03 8.32
CA ALA A 19 8.13 -12.88 8.01
C ALA A 19 8.32 -14.33 8.48
N ARG A 20 9.48 -14.92 8.18
CA ARG A 20 9.85 -16.29 8.59
C ARG A 20 9.93 -16.47 10.11
N ARG A 21 10.20 -15.40 10.88
CA ARG A 21 10.17 -15.45 12.35
C ARG A 21 8.75 -15.34 12.92
N LEU A 22 7.87 -14.63 12.21
CA LEU A 22 6.49 -14.37 12.66
C LEU A 22 5.56 -15.55 12.34
N ALA A 23 5.71 -16.15 11.16
CA ALA A 23 4.90 -17.28 10.73
C ALA A 23 5.72 -18.24 9.85
N PRO A 24 5.66 -19.56 10.10
CA PRO A 24 6.34 -20.54 9.26
C PRO A 24 5.73 -20.55 7.85
N HIS A 25 6.52 -21.04 6.88
CA HIS A 25 6.10 -21.21 5.47
C HIS A 25 5.69 -19.91 4.74
N ASN A 26 6.14 -18.76 5.24
CA ASN A 26 5.86 -17.48 4.62
C ASN A 26 7.14 -16.72 4.26
N ASP A 27 7.08 -16.00 3.13
CA ASP A 27 7.96 -14.87 2.85
C ASP A 27 7.24 -13.55 3.15
N ALA A 28 7.87 -12.42 2.83
CA ALA A 28 7.27 -11.11 3.09
C ALA A 28 5.94 -10.93 2.33
N THR A 29 5.90 -11.32 1.07
CA THR A 29 4.72 -11.15 0.21
C THR A 29 3.58 -12.03 0.69
N SER A 30 3.84 -13.31 0.93
CA SER A 30 2.79 -14.24 1.35
C SER A 30 2.24 -13.86 2.73
N LEU A 31 3.10 -13.42 3.66
CA LEU A 31 2.66 -13.03 5.00
C LEU A 31 1.74 -11.80 4.98
N GLN A 32 2.04 -10.80 4.13
CA GLN A 32 1.18 -9.62 3.97
C GLN A 32 -0.23 -10.01 3.48
N VAL A 33 -0.32 -10.95 2.54
CA VAL A 33 -1.61 -11.44 2.02
C VAL A 33 -2.40 -12.17 3.10
N VAL A 34 -1.80 -13.16 3.76
CA VAL A 34 -2.53 -13.97 4.76
C VAL A 34 -2.87 -13.17 6.02
N ALA A 35 -2.10 -12.15 6.36
CA ALA A 35 -2.46 -11.20 7.42
C ALA A 35 -3.75 -10.42 7.09
N GLY A 36 -3.90 -10.00 5.83
CA GLY A 36 -5.14 -9.39 5.32
C GLY A 36 -6.32 -10.36 5.36
N ILE A 37 -6.12 -11.62 4.93
CA ILE A 37 -7.14 -12.67 5.00
C ILE A 37 -7.58 -12.93 6.44
N LEU A 38 -6.62 -13.09 7.37
CA LEU A 38 -6.91 -13.31 8.78
C LEU A 38 -7.74 -12.15 9.36
N ALA A 39 -7.36 -10.92 9.04
CA ALA A 39 -8.10 -9.73 9.44
C ALA A 39 -9.53 -9.70 8.87
N GLY A 40 -9.70 -10.04 7.59
CA GLY A 40 -11.01 -10.17 6.95
C GLY A 40 -11.90 -11.23 7.60
N ILE A 41 -11.34 -12.41 7.92
CA ILE A 41 -12.05 -13.48 8.64
C ILE A 41 -12.51 -12.99 10.02
N VAL A 42 -11.63 -12.33 10.78
CA VAL A 42 -11.99 -11.78 12.10
C VAL A 42 -13.10 -10.74 12.00
N TRP A 43 -13.05 -9.86 10.99
CA TRP A 43 -14.11 -8.89 10.76
C TRP A 43 -15.44 -9.57 10.39
N ALA A 44 -15.41 -10.55 9.47
CA ALA A 44 -16.60 -11.27 9.02
C ALA A 44 -17.28 -12.04 10.15
N LEU A 45 -16.51 -12.66 11.05
CA LEU A 45 -17.06 -13.34 12.23
C LEU A 45 -17.79 -12.38 13.18
N GLY A 46 -17.39 -11.10 13.22
CA GLY A 46 -18.10 -10.06 13.98
C GLY A 46 -19.29 -9.42 13.24
N ASN A 47 -19.41 -9.66 11.93
CA ASN A 47 -20.42 -9.05 11.05
C ASN A 47 -21.00 -10.10 10.07
N PRO A 48 -21.61 -11.20 10.58
CA PRO A 48 -21.94 -12.37 9.76
C PRO A 48 -23.01 -12.09 8.69
N ASP A 49 -23.88 -11.10 8.90
CA ASP A 49 -25.02 -10.78 8.03
C ASP A 49 -24.76 -9.57 7.12
N ALA A 50 -23.49 -9.16 6.95
CA ALA A 50 -23.12 -7.98 6.17
C ALA A 50 -23.31 -8.14 4.64
N GLY A 51 -23.63 -9.34 4.16
CA GLY A 51 -23.75 -9.64 2.73
C GLY A 51 -22.40 -9.68 2.01
N VAL A 52 -22.41 -9.40 0.70
CA VAL A 52 -21.17 -9.28 -0.10
C VAL A 52 -20.61 -7.89 0.10
N VAL A 53 -19.36 -7.82 0.56
CA VAL A 53 -18.64 -6.59 0.87
C VAL A 53 -17.24 -6.61 0.27
N GLU A 54 -16.68 -5.44 -0.01
CA GLU A 54 -15.31 -5.24 -0.45
C GLU A 54 -14.44 -4.69 0.69
N PRO A 55 -13.09 -4.71 0.58
CA PRO A 55 -12.21 -4.15 1.62
C PRO A 55 -12.48 -2.67 1.96
N ASP A 56 -13.01 -1.90 1.02
CA ASP A 56 -13.38 -0.49 1.21
C ASP A 56 -14.67 -0.32 2.04
N ASP A 57 -15.50 -1.36 2.15
CA ASP A 57 -16.75 -1.34 2.92
C ASP A 57 -16.56 -1.68 4.41
N ILE A 58 -15.38 -2.14 4.82
CA ILE A 58 -15.10 -2.65 6.18
C ILE A 58 -14.22 -1.70 7.01
N ASP A 59 -14.37 -1.75 8.34
CA ASP A 59 -13.59 -0.89 9.24
C ASP A 59 -12.08 -1.24 9.24
N TYR A 60 -11.28 -0.30 8.75
CA TYR A 60 -9.83 -0.43 8.71
C TYR A 60 -9.21 -0.61 10.10
N ARG A 61 -9.83 -0.15 11.19
CA ARG A 61 -9.24 -0.28 12.55
C ARG A 61 -9.22 -1.73 12.99
N THR A 62 -10.31 -2.46 12.77
CA THR A 62 -10.39 -3.90 13.03
C THR A 62 -9.36 -4.65 12.20
N VAL A 63 -9.28 -4.31 10.90
CA VAL A 63 -8.33 -4.95 9.98
C VAL A 63 -6.89 -4.71 10.44
N MET A 64 -6.52 -3.45 10.69
CA MET A 64 -5.18 -3.08 11.12
C MET A 64 -4.83 -3.61 12.51
N ARG A 65 -5.79 -3.69 13.45
CA ARG A 65 -5.55 -4.31 14.77
C ARG A 65 -5.12 -5.76 14.64
N VAL A 66 -5.68 -6.51 13.69
CA VAL A 66 -5.37 -7.93 13.47
C VAL A 66 -4.11 -8.11 12.61
N ALA A 67 -4.00 -7.36 11.51
CA ALA A 67 -2.92 -7.55 10.54
C ALA A 67 -1.58 -6.95 11.01
N ARG A 68 -1.59 -5.81 11.71
CA ARG A 68 -0.37 -5.03 12.04
C ARG A 68 0.76 -5.81 12.71
N PRO A 69 0.53 -6.78 13.62
CA PRO A 69 1.59 -7.63 14.16
C PRO A 69 2.39 -8.42 13.10
N TYR A 70 1.81 -8.64 11.91
CA TYR A 70 2.39 -9.39 10.81
C TYR A 70 2.94 -8.52 9.68
N LEU A 71 2.82 -7.20 9.77
CA LEU A 71 3.18 -6.26 8.70
C LEU A 71 4.56 -5.60 8.88
N GLY A 72 5.35 -6.03 9.85
CA GLY A 72 6.66 -5.41 10.12
C GLY A 72 6.52 -3.93 10.50
N GLU A 73 7.36 -3.08 9.93
CA GLU A 73 7.29 -1.64 10.15
C GLU A 73 6.18 -1.03 9.27
N MET A 74 5.17 -0.42 9.89
CA MET A 74 4.23 0.47 9.20
C MET A 74 4.78 1.88 9.23
N ILE A 75 5.04 2.46 8.05
CA ILE A 75 5.67 3.79 7.95
C ILE A 75 4.88 4.68 7.00
N GLY A 76 4.80 5.96 7.36
CA GLY A 76 4.34 7.05 6.53
C GLY A 76 5.48 8.01 6.21
N VAL A 77 5.73 8.31 4.94
CA VAL A 77 6.82 9.16 4.49
C VAL A 77 6.29 10.18 3.49
N TYR A 78 6.58 11.46 3.73
CA TYR A 78 6.45 12.50 2.72
C TYR A 78 7.72 12.61 1.90
N ASP A 79 7.57 12.87 0.60
CA ASP A 79 8.67 13.13 -0.32
C ASP A 79 8.27 14.24 -1.31
N SER A 80 9.27 14.91 -1.85
CA SER A 80 9.14 15.92 -2.92
C SER A 80 9.23 15.31 -4.33
N TRP A 81 9.43 14.01 -4.46
CA TRP A 81 9.50 13.32 -5.75
C TRP A 81 8.24 13.61 -6.59
N THR A 82 8.45 13.85 -7.89
CA THR A 82 7.41 13.91 -8.91
C THR A 82 7.83 13.12 -10.15
N PRO A 83 6.89 12.70 -11.01
CA PRO A 83 7.21 12.08 -12.30
C PRO A 83 8.06 12.96 -13.23
N LEU A 84 8.15 14.27 -12.96
CA LEU A 84 8.96 15.22 -13.73
C LEU A 84 10.41 15.35 -13.24
N ALA A 85 10.75 14.84 -12.05
CA ALA A 85 12.02 15.14 -11.37
C ALA A 85 13.29 14.66 -12.10
N GLN A 86 13.20 13.63 -12.94
CA GLN A 86 14.35 13.02 -13.62
C GLN A 86 14.03 12.63 -15.07
N ARG A 87 13.33 13.50 -15.81
CA ARG A 87 13.05 13.25 -17.21
C ARG A 87 14.32 13.32 -18.06
N SER A 88 14.43 12.40 -19.02
CA SER A 88 15.51 12.42 -20.01
C SER A 88 15.41 13.65 -20.89
N GLN A 89 16.54 14.32 -21.13
CA GLN A 89 16.64 15.43 -22.08
C GLN A 89 17.07 14.97 -23.49
N LEU A 90 17.30 13.67 -23.67
CA LEU A 90 17.79 13.13 -24.94
C LEU A 90 16.69 13.01 -26.00
N PHE A 91 15.43 12.94 -25.57
CA PHE A 91 14.29 12.73 -26.45
C PHE A 91 13.11 13.58 -25.99
N ASP A 92 12.43 14.19 -26.95
CA ASP A 92 11.19 14.90 -26.69
C ASP A 92 10.07 13.90 -26.38
N SER A 93 9.53 14.00 -25.18
CA SER A 93 8.39 13.20 -24.73
C SER A 93 7.28 14.15 -24.28
N PRO A 94 6.01 13.95 -24.68
CA PRO A 94 4.89 14.74 -24.21
C PRO A 94 4.88 14.85 -22.68
N CYS A 95 4.62 16.05 -22.16
CA CYS A 95 4.45 16.29 -20.73
C CYS A 95 3.35 17.33 -20.48
N ASP A 96 2.82 17.27 -19.26
CA ASP A 96 1.95 18.28 -18.69
C ASP A 96 2.69 19.03 -17.57
N ASP A 97 2.40 20.31 -17.38
CA ASP A 97 3.01 21.14 -16.34
C ASP A 97 2.52 20.75 -14.94
N ASP A 98 1.31 20.18 -14.81
CA ASP A 98 0.89 19.51 -13.59
C ASP A 98 1.63 18.16 -13.46
N PRO A 99 2.55 18.02 -12.47
CA PRO A 99 3.40 16.84 -12.36
C PRO A 99 2.62 15.53 -12.17
N TRP A 100 1.40 15.59 -11.66
CA TRP A 100 0.61 14.42 -11.28
C TRP A 100 -0.33 13.92 -12.36
N GLN A 101 -0.34 14.56 -13.54
CA GLN A 101 -1.11 14.06 -14.67
C GLN A 101 -0.63 12.68 -15.10
N PHE A 102 -1.58 11.82 -15.46
CA PHE A 102 -1.29 10.44 -15.88
C PHE A 102 -0.32 10.38 -17.08
N LEU A 103 -0.37 11.40 -17.94
CA LEU A 103 0.57 11.59 -19.06
C LEU A 103 2.04 11.56 -18.61
N ASN A 104 2.33 12.10 -17.42
CA ASN A 104 3.70 12.18 -16.88
C ASN A 104 4.13 10.88 -16.19
N ILE A 105 3.19 10.04 -15.74
CA ILE A 105 3.47 8.78 -15.04
C ILE A 105 3.64 7.62 -16.03
N ARG A 106 2.80 7.57 -17.06
CA ARG A 106 2.84 6.52 -18.07
C ARG A 106 4.16 6.60 -18.85
N VAL A 107 4.93 5.51 -18.83
CA VAL A 107 6.04 5.31 -19.77
C VAL A 107 5.45 4.75 -21.07
N PRO A 108 5.45 5.50 -22.19
CA PRO A 108 4.89 5.07 -23.46
C PRO A 108 5.75 4.02 -24.17
#